data_AF-A0A6I1W238-F1
#
_entry.id   AF-A0A6I1W238-F1
#
_cell.length_a   1.000
_cell.length_b   1.000
_cell.length_c   1.000
_cell.angle_alpha   90.00
_cell.angle_beta   90.00
_cell.angle_gamma   90.00
#
_symmetry.space_group_name_H-M   'P 1'
#
loop_
_entity.id
_entity.type
_entity.pdbx_description
1 polymer ?
#
loop_
_entity_poly.entity_id
_entity_poly.type
_entity_poly.pdbx_seq_one_letter_code
_entity_poly.pdbx_strand_id
1 'polypeptide(L)'
;LMARDVPLVDLICQLLSNERDPLKGRQLPIMYSVRDYGFFSISGNLATQFVQAVGWGMASAIKGDTKIASAWIGDGATAESDFHTALT
;
A
#
# COMPACT_ATOMS: atom_id res chain seq x y z
N LEU A 1 8.88 2.17 4.37
CA LEU A 1 8.52 2.61 5.73
C LEU A 1 9.76 3.06 6.50
N MET A 2 10.76 2.19 6.68
CA MET A 2 12.04 2.54 7.33
C MET A 2 12.77 3.69 6.62
N ALA A 3 12.94 3.62 5.30
CA ALA A 3 13.57 4.69 4.52
C ALA A 3 12.76 6.01 4.45
N ARG A 4 11.54 6.03 5.00
CA ARG A 4 10.70 7.24 5.13
C ARG A 4 10.57 7.67 6.60
N ASP A 5 11.40 7.13 7.49
CA ASP A 5 11.43 7.45 8.92
C ASP A 5 10.06 7.35 9.62
N VAL A 6 9.25 6.35 9.23
CA VAL A 6 7.99 6.05 9.92
C VAL A 6 8.30 5.60 11.36
N PRO A 7 7.61 6.13 12.39
CA PRO A 7 7.90 5.79 13.78
C PRO A 7 7.80 4.29 14.03
N LEU A 8 8.90 3.68 14.50
CA LEU A 8 8.93 2.25 14.79
C LEU A 8 7.89 1.85 15.84
N VAL A 9 7.59 2.76 16.78
CA VAL A 9 6.55 2.54 17.80
C VAL A 9 5.20 2.27 17.16
N ASP A 10 4.81 3.03 16.14
CA ASP A 10 3.50 2.86 15.49
C ASP A 10 3.45 1.57 14.67
N LEU A 11 4.56 1.21 14.00
CA LEU A 11 4.69 -0.07 13.30
C LEU A 11 4.55 -1.25 14.28
N ILE A 12 5.23 -1.19 15.42
CA ILE A 12 5.15 -2.23 16.45
C ILE A 12 3.76 -2.29 17.08
N CYS A 13 3.09 -1.14 17.28
CA CYS A 13 1.71 -1.11 17.77
C CYS A 13 0.76 -1.82 16.79
N GLN A 14 0.94 -1.67 15.48
CA GLN A 14 0.19 -2.41 14.47
C GLN A 14 0.46 -3.92 14.53
N LEU A 15 1.70 -4.34 14.76
CA LEU A 15 2.03 -5.76 14.90
C LEU A 15 1.37 -6.41 16.12
N LEU A 16 1.19 -5.65 17.20
CA LEU A 16 0.64 -6.13 18.45
C LEU A 16 -0.89 -5.97 18.55
N SER A 17 -1.51 -5.29 17.59
CA SER A 17 -2.94 -4.93 17.61
C SER A 17 -3.37 -4.29 18.95
N ASN A 18 -2.48 -3.46 19.53
CA ASN A 18 -2.71 -2.87 20.86
C ASN A 18 -3.59 -1.60 20.77
N GLU A 19 -3.85 -0.97 21.92
CA GLU A 19 -4.69 0.24 22.00
C GLU A 19 -4.14 1.44 21.20
N ARG A 20 -2.84 1.43 20.88
CA ARG A 20 -2.17 2.45 20.08
C ARG A 20 -2.03 2.07 18.60
N ASP A 21 -2.57 0.93 18.17
CA ASP A 21 -2.57 0.55 16.76
C ASP A 21 -3.34 1.59 15.92
N PRO A 22 -2.69 2.25 14.93
CA PRO A 22 -3.36 3.16 14.02
C PRO A 22 -4.55 2.54 13.28
N LEU A 23 -4.53 1.22 13.08
CA LEU A 23 -5.57 0.44 12.40
C LEU A 23 -6.60 -0.17 13.38
N LYS A 24 -6.46 0.12 14.67
CA LYS A 24 -7.40 -0.29 15.73
C LYS A 24 -7.59 -1.81 15.83
N GLY A 25 -6.54 -2.57 15.55
CA GLY A 25 -6.55 -4.04 15.59
C GLY A 25 -7.41 -4.71 14.50
N ARG A 26 -7.87 -3.95 13.50
CA ARG A 26 -8.81 -4.45 12.47
C ARG A 26 -8.14 -5.22 11.35
N GLN A 27 -6.82 -5.21 11.32
CA GLN A 27 -6.04 -5.76 10.24
C GLN A 27 -4.98 -6.71 10.80
N LEU A 28 -4.66 -7.76 10.04
CA LEU A 28 -3.60 -8.70 10.39
C LEU A 28 -2.25 -7.97 10.61
N PRO A 29 -1.35 -8.49 11.46
CA PRO A 29 0.01 -7.96 11.58
C PRO A 29 0.67 -7.84 10.20
N ILE A 30 1.62 -6.91 10.05
CA ILE A 30 2.38 -6.53 8.83
C ILE A 30 1.60 -5.81 7.74
N MET A 31 0.28 -5.75 7.83
CA MET A 31 -0.58 -5.08 6.85
C MET A 31 -0.71 -3.58 7.14
N TYR A 32 0.43 -2.88 7.10
CA TYR A 32 0.52 -1.46 7.43
C TYR A 32 -0.30 -0.58 6.47
N SER A 33 -0.75 0.58 6.98
CA SER A 33 -1.38 1.65 6.20
C SER A 33 -0.96 2.99 6.80
N VAL A 34 -0.23 3.80 6.03
CA VAL A 34 0.40 5.03 6.54
C VAL A 34 0.30 6.15 5.50
N ARG A 35 -0.88 6.77 5.43
CA ARG A 35 -1.22 7.77 4.41
C ARG A 35 -0.30 8.99 4.42
N ASP A 36 0.06 9.50 5.59
CA ASP A 36 0.89 10.71 5.73
C ASP A 36 2.30 10.52 5.16
N TYR A 37 2.75 9.27 5.06
CA TYR A 37 4.02 8.88 4.48
C TYR A 37 3.87 8.35 3.05
N GLY A 38 2.70 8.51 2.43
CA GLY A 38 2.41 8.03 1.07
C GLY A 38 2.52 6.52 0.93
N PHE A 39 2.12 5.76 1.95
CA PHE A 39 2.13 4.30 1.95
C PHE A 39 0.70 3.76 1.99
N PHE A 40 0.26 3.15 0.89
CA PHE A 40 -1.08 2.63 0.72
C PHE A 40 -1.36 1.46 1.67
N SER A 41 -2.62 1.27 2.04
CA SER A 41 -3.03 0.17 2.92
C SER A 41 -2.72 -1.17 2.26
N ILE A 42 -1.93 -2.01 2.93
CA ILE A 42 -1.71 -3.38 2.45
C ILE A 42 -3.00 -4.18 2.59
N SER A 43 -3.26 -5.04 1.61
CA SER A 43 -4.31 -6.05 1.61
C SER A 43 -3.69 -7.44 1.54
N GLY A 44 -4.39 -8.44 2.08
CA GLY A 44 -4.01 -9.85 1.93
C GLY A 44 -4.23 -10.40 0.51
N ASN A 45 -5.00 -9.71 -0.33
CA ASN A 45 -5.24 -10.12 -1.71
C ASN A 45 -4.05 -9.74 -2.59
N LEU A 46 -3.43 -10.74 -3.22
CA LEU A 46 -2.31 -10.54 -4.13
C LEU A 46 -2.71 -9.72 -5.37
N ALA A 47 -1.74 -8.98 -5.91
CA ALA A 47 -1.80 -8.18 -7.13
C ALA A 47 -2.83 -7.04 -7.20
N THR A 48 -3.91 -7.07 -6.43
CA THR A 48 -4.99 -6.06 -6.46
C THR A 48 -4.50 -4.61 -6.36
N GLN A 49 -3.45 -4.37 -5.58
CA GLN A 49 -2.85 -3.04 -5.42
C GLN A 49 -2.18 -2.51 -6.69
N PHE A 50 -1.82 -3.39 -7.63
CA PHE A 50 -1.03 -3.05 -8.81
C PHE A 50 -1.86 -2.24 -9.81
N VAL A 51 -3.08 -2.70 -10.14
CA VAL A 51 -4.02 -1.92 -10.96
C VAL A 51 -4.56 -0.69 -10.23
N GLN A 52 -4.73 -0.75 -8.91
CA GLN A 52 -5.13 0.41 -8.11
C GLN A 52 -4.08 1.54 -8.17
N ALA A 53 -2.80 1.19 -8.20
CA ALA A 53 -1.71 2.16 -8.37
C ALA A 53 -1.76 2.84 -9.76
N VAL A 54 -2.11 2.11 -10.82
CA VAL A 54 -2.33 2.68 -12.16
C VAL A 54 -3.48 3.69 -12.11
N GLY A 55 -4.62 3.32 -11.52
CA GLY A 55 -5.75 4.24 -11.34
C GLY A 55 -5.39 5.50 -10.55
N TRP A 56 -4.55 5.38 -9.51
CA TRP A 56 -4.04 6.53 -8.78
C TRP A 56 -3.15 7.43 -9.65
N GLY A 57 -2.26 6.84 -10.46
CA GLY A 57 -1.44 7.56 -11.43
C GLY A 57 -2.27 8.28 -12.49
N MET A 58 -3.30 7.62 -13.02
CA MET A 58 -4.26 8.24 -13.94
C MET A 58 -4.98 9.41 -13.29
N ALA A 59 -5.41 9.29 -12.04
CA ALA A 59 -6.06 10.38 -11.31
C ALA A 59 -5.12 11.60 -11.14
N SER A 60 -3.83 11.36 -10.92
CA SER A 60 -2.81 12.43 -10.89
C SER A 60 -2.73 13.15 -12.24
N ALA A 61 -2.65 12.40 -13.35
CA ALA A 61 -2.60 12.95 -14.70
C ALA A 61 -3.87 13.73 -15.08
N ILE A 62 -5.06 13.17 -14.78
CA ILE A 62 -6.37 13.82 -15.03
C ILE A 62 -6.46 15.18 -14.32
N LYS A 63 -5.87 15.29 -13.13
CA LYS A 63 -5.85 16.55 -12.35
C LYS A 63 -4.75 17.52 -12.78
N GLY A 64 -3.90 17.17 -13.73
CA GLY A 64 -2.69 17.94 -14.05
C GLY A 64 -1.71 18.03 -12.88
N ASP A 65 -1.74 17.06 -11.97
CA ASP A 65 -0.81 16.97 -10.84
C ASP A 65 0.53 16.37 -11.31
N THR A 66 1.58 16.56 -10.52
CA THR A 66 2.94 16.10 -10.83
C THR A 66 3.35 14.86 -10.02
N LYS A 67 2.46 14.35 -9.17
CA LYS A 67 2.73 13.17 -8.34
C LYS A 67 2.68 11.88 -9.16
N ILE A 68 3.43 10.89 -8.71
CA ILE A 68 3.52 9.56 -9.34
C ILE A 68 3.05 8.46 -8.39
N ALA A 69 2.56 7.36 -8.95
CA ALA A 69 2.35 6.12 -8.21
C ALA A 69 3.61 5.26 -8.21
N SER A 70 3.89 4.57 -7.10
CA SER A 70 4.94 3.55 -7.01
C SER A 70 4.28 2.23 -6.62
N ALA A 71 4.22 1.30 -7.57
CA ALA A 71 3.59 0.00 -7.41
C ALA A 71 4.64 -1.09 -7.17
N TRP A 72 4.29 -2.09 -6.35
CA TRP A 72 5.15 -3.21 -6.00
C TRP A 72 4.39 -4.51 -6.16
N ILE A 73 5.05 -5.51 -6.73
CA ILE A 73 4.51 -6.85 -6.91
C ILE A 73 5.65 -7.87 -6.78
N GLY A 74 5.37 -9.02 -6.16
CA GLY A 74 6.30 -10.14 -6.11
C GLY A 74 6.21 -10.98 -7.39
N ASP A 75 7.24 -11.77 -7.67
CA ASP A 75 7.32 -12.67 -8.83
C ASP A 75 6.11 -13.61 -8.92
N GLY A 76 5.74 -14.29 -7.83
CA GLY A 76 4.58 -15.18 -7.83
C GLY A 76 3.25 -14.46 -8.12
N ALA A 77 3.10 -13.22 -7.64
CA ALA A 77 1.88 -12.43 -7.85
C ALA A 77 1.78 -11.87 -9.29
N THR A 78 2.84 -11.94 -10.10
CA THR A 78 2.76 -11.59 -11.53
C THR A 78 1.90 -12.57 -12.33
N ALA A 79 1.61 -13.76 -11.80
CA ALA A 79 0.69 -14.72 -12.39
C ALA A 79 -0.80 -14.37 -12.16
N GLU A 80 -1.10 -13.41 -11.28
CA GLU A 80 -2.47 -12.97 -11.03
C GLU A 80 -3.00 -12.07 -12.15
N SER A 81 -4.31 -12.14 -12.40
CA SER A 81 -4.95 -11.38 -13.48
C SER A 81 -4.72 -9.86 -13.39
N ASP A 82 -4.72 -9.30 -12.18
CA ASP A 82 -4.53 -7.86 -11.95
C ASP A 82 -3.14 -7.36 -12.38
N PHE A 83 -2.13 -8.22 -12.45
CA PHE A 83 -0.83 -7.83 -13.00
C PHE A 83 -0.95 -7.49 -14.49
N HIS A 84 -1.60 -8.36 -15.26
CA HIS A 84 -1.84 -8.11 -16.68
C HIS A 84 -2.69 -6.85 -16.90
N THR A 85 -3.75 -6.69 -16.10
CA THR A 85 -4.63 -5.52 -16.16
C THR A 85 -3.88 -4.21 -15.87
N ALA A 86 -2.91 -4.21 -14.96
CA ALA A 86 -2.14 -3.01 -14.65
C ALA A 86 -1.18 -2.57 -15.77
N LEU A 87 -0.76 -3.48 -16.65
CA LEU A 87 0.20 -3.18 -17.73
C LEU A 87 -0.47 -2.79 -19.05
N THR A 88 -1.78 -3.00 -19.17
CA THR A 88 -2.57 -2.76 -20.40
C THR A 88 -3.14 -1.35 -20.39
#